data_AF-F8J8W7-F1
#
_entry.id   AF-F8J8W7-F1
#
_cell.length_a   1.000
_cell.length_b   1.000
_cell.length_c   1.000
_cell.angle_alpha   90.00
_cell.angle_beta   90.00
_cell.angle_gamma   90.00
#
_symmetry.space_group_name_H-M   'P 1'
#
loop_
_entity.id
_entity.type
_entity.pdbx_description
1 polymer ?
#
loop_
_entity_poly.entity_id
_entity_poly.type
_entity_poly.pdbx_seq_one_letter_code
_entity_poly.pdbx_strand_id
1 'polypeptide(L)'
;MIRLPVALVVSLIALGAAASAASARGTCSGDFENVGGNWIATNYCQRVHAKHVASQEGMHLTSHPVLAHDETPGQFCREHVDDNRTSTYCSEYND
;
A
#
# COMPACT_ATOMS: atom_id res chain seq x y z
N MET A 1 -15.01 29.07 50.91
CA MET A 1 -15.58 29.17 49.55
C MET A 1 -14.43 29.01 48.55
N ILE A 2 -14.17 27.78 48.11
CA ILE A 2 -13.06 27.48 47.20
C ILE A 2 -13.53 27.75 45.78
N ARG A 3 -12.98 28.79 45.14
CA ARG A 3 -13.24 29.11 43.72
C ARG A 3 -12.35 28.21 42.87
N LEU A 4 -12.90 27.11 42.34
CA LEU A 4 -12.21 26.27 41.36
C LEU A 4 -11.99 27.09 40.07
N PRO A 5 -10.76 27.16 39.53
CA PRO A 5 -10.52 27.87 38.27
C PRO A 5 -11.05 27.02 37.11
N VAL A 6 -12.00 27.60 36.38
CA VAL A 6 -12.61 27.08 35.12
C VAL A 6 -11.55 26.74 34.04
N ALA A 7 -10.29 27.12 34.25
CA ALA A 7 -9.18 26.90 33.33
C ALA A 7 -8.79 25.42 33.11
N LEU A 8 -9.17 24.50 34.01
CA LEU A 8 -8.75 23.10 33.93
C LEU A 8 -9.58 22.25 32.93
N VAL A 9 -10.75 22.74 32.51
CA VAL A 9 -11.65 21.98 31.62
C VAL A 9 -11.30 22.18 30.13
N VAL A 10 -10.69 23.30 29.76
CA VAL A 10 -10.40 23.63 28.35
C VAL A 10 -9.20 22.84 27.80
N SER A 11 -8.30 22.37 28.66
CA SER A 11 -7.06 21.69 28.24
C SER A 11 -7.25 20.22 27.83
N LEU A 12 -8.39 19.60 28.15
CA LEU A 12 -8.66 18.18 27.85
C LEU A 12 -9.26 17.94 26.46
N ILE A 13 -9.71 18.98 25.75
CA ILE A 13 -10.35 18.84 24.43
C ILE A 13 -9.30 18.78 23.29
N ALA A 14 -8.08 19.27 23.54
CA ALA A 14 -7.03 19.31 22.51
C ALA A 14 -6.35 17.96 22.23
N LEU A 15 -6.57 16.93 23.08
CA LEU A 15 -5.89 15.63 22.95
C LEU A 15 -6.66 14.57 22.13
N GLY A 16 -7.81 14.92 21.52
CA GLY A 16 -8.64 14.01 20.74
C GLY A 16 -8.46 14.08 19.22
N ALA A 17 -7.75 15.09 18.70
CA ALA A 17 -7.72 15.38 17.26
C ALA A 17 -6.60 14.66 16.48
N ALA A 18 -5.68 13.97 17.16
CA ALA A 18 -4.69 13.11 16.51
C ALA A 18 -5.19 11.67 16.40
N ALA A 19 -6.46 11.48 16.03
CA ALA A 19 -6.90 10.21 15.49
C ALA A 19 -6.23 10.06 14.12
N SER A 20 -5.11 9.37 14.08
CA SER A 20 -4.46 8.91 12.86
C SER A 20 -5.54 8.32 11.97
N ALA A 21 -5.91 9.03 10.91
CA ALA A 21 -6.84 8.52 9.93
C ALA A 21 -6.18 7.28 9.34
N ALA A 22 -6.56 6.10 9.82
CA ALA A 22 -6.31 4.86 9.12
C ALA A 22 -7.06 5.01 7.80
N SER A 23 -6.35 5.48 6.77
CA SER A 23 -6.88 5.58 5.43
C SER A 23 -7.35 4.18 5.06
N ALA A 24 -8.66 3.97 5.04
CA ALA A 24 -9.22 2.76 4.48
C ALA A 24 -8.73 2.72 3.04
N ARG A 25 -7.76 1.84 2.75
CA ARG A 25 -7.16 1.74 1.42
C ARG A 25 -8.27 1.50 0.42
N GLY A 26 -8.32 2.32 -0.63
CA GLY A 26 -9.29 2.19 -1.69
C GLY A 26 -9.09 0.88 -2.45
N THR A 27 -10.12 0.46 -3.18
CA THR A 27 -9.99 -0.66 -4.12
C THR A 27 -8.95 -0.32 -5.19
N CYS A 28 -8.04 -1.26 -5.48
CA CYS A 28 -7.08 -1.12 -6.57
C CYS A 28 -7.73 -1.46 -7.92
N SER A 29 -7.42 -0.68 -8.95
CA SER A 29 -7.69 -0.97 -10.35
C SER A 29 -6.37 -0.85 -11.12
N GLY A 30 -5.76 -2.00 -11.43
CA GLY A 30 -4.36 -2.04 -11.86
C GLY A 30 -3.46 -1.37 -10.82
N ASP A 31 -2.65 -0.41 -11.27
CA ASP A 31 -1.69 0.33 -10.45
C ASP A 31 -2.30 1.48 -9.63
N PHE A 32 -3.62 1.74 -9.77
CA PHE A 32 -4.28 2.92 -9.23
C PHE A 32 -5.21 2.59 -8.07
N GLU A 33 -5.15 3.43 -7.03
CA GLU A 33 -6.05 3.42 -5.89
C GLU A 33 -7.10 4.53 -6.03
N ASN A 34 -8.37 4.25 -5.71
CA ASN A 34 -9.39 5.30 -5.62
C ASN A 34 -9.33 6.00 -4.26
N VAL A 35 -8.85 7.24 -4.24
CA VAL A 35 -8.75 8.06 -3.03
C VAL A 35 -9.61 9.31 -3.21
N GLY A 36 -10.73 9.37 -2.47
CA GLY A 36 -11.65 10.51 -2.52
C GLY A 36 -12.22 10.78 -3.92
N GLY A 37 -12.48 9.74 -4.71
CA GLY A 37 -13.00 9.84 -6.08
C GLY A 37 -11.94 10.05 -7.16
N ASN A 38 -10.66 10.18 -6.80
CA ASN A 38 -9.55 10.33 -7.73
C ASN A 38 -8.76 9.02 -7.83
N TRP A 39 -8.31 8.67 -9.04
CA TRP A 39 -7.43 7.53 -9.27
C TRP A 39 -5.98 7.97 -9.19
N ILE A 40 -5.27 7.49 -8.16
CA ILE A 40 -3.89 7.86 -7.87
C ILE A 40 -3.02 6.61 -8.01
N ALA A 41 -1.93 6.68 -8.77
CA ALA A 41 -0.97 5.58 -8.83
C ALA A 41 -0.27 5.42 -7.47
N THR A 42 -0.26 4.21 -6.92
CA THR A 42 0.40 3.93 -5.63
C THR A 42 1.24 2.67 -5.69
N ASN A 43 2.39 2.67 -4.99
CA ASN A 43 3.24 1.49 -4.88
C ASN A 43 2.49 0.29 -4.26
N TYR A 44 1.46 0.57 -3.45
CA TYR A 44 0.57 -0.47 -2.94
C TYR A 44 -0.18 -1.17 -4.07
N CYS A 45 -0.90 -0.42 -4.91
CA CYS A 45 -1.69 -1.01 -5.99
C CYS A 45 -0.82 -1.59 -7.12
N GLN A 46 0.33 -0.99 -7.43
CA GLN A 46 1.33 -1.58 -8.33
C GLN A 46 1.76 -2.98 -7.86
N ARG A 47 2.07 -3.15 -6.56
CA ARG A 47 2.41 -4.46 -6.00
C ARG A 47 1.24 -5.43 -6.00
N VAL A 48 0.02 -4.95 -5.73
CA VAL A 48 -1.20 -5.79 -5.79
C VAL A 48 -1.43 -6.28 -7.22
N HIS A 49 -1.22 -5.42 -8.20
CA HIS A 49 -1.34 -5.77 -9.62
C HIS A 49 -0.26 -6.75 -10.06
N ALA A 50 1.00 -6.55 -9.67
CA ALA A 50 2.08 -7.52 -9.91
C ALA A 50 1.79 -8.89 -9.28
N LYS A 51 1.25 -8.91 -8.05
CA LYS A 51 0.77 -10.16 -7.40
C LYS A 51 -0.34 -10.84 -8.19
N HIS A 52 -1.26 -10.05 -8.76
CA HIS A 52 -2.33 -10.58 -9.58
C HIS A 52 -1.78 -11.22 -10.86
N VAL A 53 -0.84 -10.55 -11.54
CA VAL A 53 -0.15 -11.10 -12.72
C VAL A 53 0.59 -12.39 -12.38
N ALA A 54 1.41 -12.38 -11.32
CA ALA A 54 2.12 -13.58 -10.85
C ALA A 54 1.15 -14.74 -10.58
N SER A 55 0.01 -14.46 -9.94
CA SER A 55 -1.00 -15.48 -9.66
C SER A 55 -1.67 -16.04 -10.92
N GLN A 56 -1.84 -15.24 -11.99
CA GLN A 56 -2.35 -15.75 -13.27
C GLN A 56 -1.40 -16.77 -13.92
N GLU A 57 -0.12 -16.71 -13.54
CA GLU A 57 0.95 -17.56 -14.05
C GLU A 57 1.32 -18.68 -13.08
N GLY A 58 0.56 -18.84 -11.99
CA GLY A 58 0.76 -19.90 -11.00
C GLY A 58 1.88 -19.63 -10.00
N MET A 59 2.35 -18.38 -9.91
CA MET A 59 3.37 -17.94 -8.97
C MET A 59 2.79 -17.16 -7.79
N HIS A 60 3.52 -17.12 -6.68
CA HIS A 60 3.22 -16.29 -5.53
C HIS A 60 4.34 -15.30 -5.25
N LEU A 61 4.06 -14.01 -5.42
CA LEU A 61 5.02 -12.97 -5.12
C LEU A 61 5.11 -12.71 -3.61
N THR A 62 6.25 -13.07 -3.01
CA THR A 62 6.52 -13.00 -1.56
C THR A 62 7.88 -12.35 -1.29
N SER A 63 8.07 -11.79 -0.10
CA SER A 63 9.39 -11.24 0.29
C SER A 63 10.42 -12.33 0.53
N HIS A 64 9.99 -13.54 0.92
CA HIS A 64 10.86 -14.68 1.20
C HIS A 64 10.22 -15.94 0.61
N PRO A 65 10.91 -16.65 -0.30
CA PRO A 65 10.38 -17.86 -0.89
C PRO A 65 10.40 -19.02 0.10
N VAL A 66 9.26 -19.67 0.27
CA VAL A 66 9.08 -20.85 1.14
C VAL A 66 8.70 -22.07 0.31
N LEU A 67 7.92 -21.85 -0.76
CA LEU A 67 7.46 -22.86 -1.69
C LEU A 67 8.17 -22.72 -3.05
N ALA A 68 8.14 -23.78 -3.85
CA ALA A 68 8.79 -23.78 -5.17
C ALA A 68 8.17 -22.81 -6.19
N HIS A 69 6.92 -22.37 -5.97
CA HIS A 69 6.22 -21.38 -6.80
C HIS A 69 6.27 -19.97 -6.22
N ASP A 70 7.01 -19.77 -5.13
CA ASP A 70 7.20 -18.47 -4.54
C ASP A 70 8.33 -17.73 -5.25
N GLU A 71 8.03 -16.52 -5.71
CA GLU A 71 9.02 -15.63 -6.33
C GLU A 71 9.26 -14.39 -5.47
N THR A 72 10.51 -13.95 -5.41
CA THR A 72 10.84 -12.63 -4.86
C THR A 72 10.58 -11.54 -5.88
N PRO A 73 10.32 -10.28 -5.45
CA PRO A 73 10.20 -9.15 -6.37
C PRO A 73 11.29 -9.05 -7.42
N GLY A 74 12.55 -9.22 -7.01
CA GLY A 74 13.68 -9.15 -7.92
C GLY A 74 13.73 -10.30 -8.92
N GLN A 75 13.35 -11.53 -8.53
CA GLN A 75 13.28 -12.64 -9.48
C GLN A 75 12.15 -12.44 -10.49
N PHE A 76 10.94 -12.17 -9.98
CA PHE A 76 9.76 -11.89 -10.79
C PHE A 76 10.04 -10.80 -11.83
N CYS A 77 10.62 -9.66 -11.42
CA CYS A 77 10.86 -8.55 -12.34
C CYS A 77 11.97 -8.79 -13.36
N ARG A 78 12.97 -9.64 -13.06
CA ARG A 78 13.96 -10.07 -14.05
C ARG A 78 13.35 -10.95 -15.13
N GLU A 79 12.41 -11.81 -14.76
CA GLU A 79 11.70 -12.69 -15.71
C GLU A 79 10.64 -11.93 -16.53
N HIS A 80 10.20 -10.77 -16.05
CA HIS A 80 9.15 -9.94 -16.64
C HIS A 80 9.66 -8.60 -17.19
N VAL A 81 10.92 -8.52 -17.60
CA VAL A 81 11.55 -7.27 -18.07
C VAL A 81 10.79 -6.60 -19.22
N ASP A 82 10.15 -7.39 -20.09
CA ASP A 82 9.39 -6.90 -21.25
C ASP A 82 7.85 -6.94 -21.04
N ASP A 83 7.36 -7.30 -19.84
CA ASP A 83 5.93 -7.32 -19.57
C ASP A 83 5.42 -5.92 -19.20
N ASN A 84 4.69 -5.32 -20.15
CA ASN A 84 4.09 -4.00 -19.94
C ASN A 84 3.13 -3.94 -18.74
N ARG A 85 2.49 -5.05 -18.36
CA ARG A 85 1.54 -5.09 -17.22
C ARG A 85 2.22 -4.82 -15.89
N THR A 86 3.49 -5.22 -15.76
CA THR A 86 4.27 -5.11 -14.52
C THR A 86 5.37 -4.06 -14.60
N SER A 87 5.55 -3.43 -15.77
CA SER A 87 6.58 -2.41 -16.04
C SER A 87 6.69 -1.33 -14.96
N THR A 88 5.57 -0.79 -14.48
CA THR A 88 5.58 0.21 -13.40
C THR A 88 6.17 -0.36 -12.11
N TYR A 89 5.71 -1.54 -11.68
CA TYR A 89 6.21 -2.21 -10.47
C TYR A 89 7.67 -2.62 -10.60
N CYS A 90 8.07 -3.11 -11.78
CA CYS A 90 9.39 -3.64 -12.04
C CYS A 90 10.44 -2.58 -12.41
N SER A 91 10.02 -1.34 -12.65
CA SER A 91 10.93 -0.22 -12.85
C SER A 91 11.91 -0.03 -11.69
N GLU A 92 11.50 -0.30 -10.45
CA GLU A 92 12.34 -0.21 -9.25
C GLU A 92 13.39 -1.35 -9.13
N TYR A 93 13.30 -2.38 -9.98
CA TYR A 93 14.11 -3.61 -9.89
C TYR A 93 15.01 -3.85 -11.10
N ASN A 94 14.85 -3.06 -12.16
CA ASN A 94 15.52 -3.25 -13.46
C ASN A 94 16.58 -2.17 -13.74
N ASP A 95 17.01 -1.42 -12.71
CA ASP A 95 18.11 -0.44 -12.79
C ASP A 95 19.51 -1.07 -12.95
#